data_AF-A0A518DXH9-F1
#
_entry.id   AF-A0A518DXH9-F1
#
_cell.length_a   1.000
_cell.length_b   1.000
_cell.length_c   1.000
_cell.angle_alpha   90.00
_cell.angle_beta   90.00
_cell.angle_gamma   90.00
#
_symmetry.space_group_name_H-M   'P 1'
#
loop_
_entity.id
_entity.type
_entity.pdbx_description
1 polymer ?
#
loop_
_entity_poly.entity_id
_entity_poly.type
_entity_poly.pdbx_seq_one_letter_code
_entity_poly.pdbx_strand_id
1 'polypeptide(L)'
;MRNCNFWRVMRPLQRSRCAAFAILSLMYLAPAALAADIMASQEYALKSPRSRDPVLGGPRDKVVVTVWIPESVNVIRGAICNPFSKGDKVSGHWQAACRHWQFAYVQVDFDAVKKEEHELLFTGLTDLARQMEHPELEHVPLCFLGMSRGGGMSMQLAELRPQRTIASVPVCLEVGPASDATRKIPVLTVFGEKDGSQMSRLLEKLPVQRAESAQWSIAVQWGRGHEFGQANNLSFVFLDDVIARRLPPEVTAGQPVPLREIPVADGWLGDVASWSKGGRRPPIGALADYSGDLGRACWFPSQRAAATWQAFVSASKDVKLTSPAGLGDGQKFASHEAGKPVSVVISVAQGLQPAKVELWDAGQRLDERTSAPWNFEIKLPAGIHALYAVAYPDGQAERCSRPHTIVVTTQHAAQEKK
;
A
#
# COMPACT_ATOMS: atom_id res chain seq x y z
N MET A 1 68.92 3.96 61.47
CA MET A 1 69.28 4.41 60.11
C MET A 1 67.99 4.77 59.39
N ARG A 2 67.86 6.07 59.08
CA ARG A 2 66.79 6.78 58.32
C ARG A 2 65.35 6.39 58.71
N ASN A 3 64.79 7.00 59.75
CA ASN A 3 64.08 8.31 59.78
C ASN A 3 62.74 8.23 59.02
N CYS A 4 61.59 8.68 59.52
CA CYS A 4 61.19 9.30 60.79
C CYS A 4 59.64 9.39 60.77
N ASN A 5 59.01 8.99 61.89
CA ASN A 5 57.90 9.63 62.64
C ASN A 5 56.69 10.26 61.90
N PHE A 6 55.43 10.16 62.36
CA PHE A 6 54.88 10.40 63.70
C PHE A 6 53.48 9.71 63.77
N TRP A 7 53.15 8.86 64.76
CA TRP A 7 52.46 9.21 66.03
C TRP A 7 51.30 10.22 65.83
N ARG A 8 50.07 10.07 66.33
CA ARG A 8 49.65 9.57 67.64
C ARG A 8 48.12 9.46 67.68
N VAL A 9 47.67 8.41 68.37
CA VAL A 9 46.31 8.16 68.88
C VAL A 9 45.79 9.35 69.71
N MET A 10 44.52 9.74 69.54
CA MET A 10 43.66 10.07 70.70
C MET A 10 42.16 9.93 70.44
N ARG A 11 41.51 9.49 71.51
CA ARG A 11 40.17 8.96 71.78
C ARG A 11 38.98 9.95 71.61
N PRO A 12 37.74 9.47 71.77
CA PRO A 12 36.53 10.04 71.17
C PRO A 12 35.78 10.99 72.12
N LEU A 13 34.87 11.79 71.58
CA LEU A 13 33.73 12.30 72.34
C LEU A 13 32.47 12.47 71.48
N GLN A 14 31.44 11.81 71.99
CA GLN A 14 30.00 12.06 71.96
C GLN A 14 29.35 12.92 70.87
N ARG A 15 28.31 12.29 70.33
CA ARG A 15 27.24 12.80 69.47
C ARG A 15 26.65 14.14 69.94
N SER A 16 26.48 15.07 69.01
CA SER A 16 25.44 16.10 69.06
C SER A 16 24.97 16.42 67.64
N ARG A 17 23.67 16.65 67.52
CA ARG A 17 22.85 16.71 66.31
C ARG A 17 23.15 17.94 65.45
N CYS A 18 23.36 17.74 64.15
CA CYS A 18 23.12 18.76 63.12
C CYS A 18 22.33 18.13 61.97
N ALA A 19 21.15 18.69 61.68
CA ALA A 19 20.32 18.33 60.55
C ALA A 19 20.99 18.80 59.25
N ALA A 20 21.22 17.88 58.32
CA ALA A 20 21.55 18.21 56.94
C ALA A 20 20.27 18.04 56.10
N PHE A 21 19.75 19.15 55.59
CA PHE A 21 18.71 19.17 54.56
C PHE A 21 19.29 18.54 53.28
N ALA A 22 18.84 17.34 52.93
CA ALA A 22 19.03 16.80 51.59
C ALA A 22 18.00 17.48 50.69
N ILE A 23 18.44 18.45 49.88
CA ILE A 23 17.67 18.96 48.76
C ILE A 23 17.67 17.85 47.70
N LEU A 24 16.61 17.03 47.70
CA LEU A 24 16.31 16.15 46.59
C LEU A 24 15.83 17.03 45.43
N SER A 25 16.74 17.39 44.52
CA SER A 25 16.35 17.94 43.22
C SER A 25 15.62 16.84 42.45
N LEU A 26 14.29 16.80 42.55
CA LEU A 26 13.46 16.07 41.58
C LEU A 26 13.68 16.75 40.23
N MET A 27 14.57 16.19 39.41
CA MET A 27 14.53 16.40 37.96
C MET A 27 13.21 15.81 37.47
N TYR A 28 12.21 16.68 37.30
CA TYR A 28 11.07 16.39 36.45
C TYR A 28 11.62 16.20 35.04
N LEU A 29 11.86 14.95 34.64
CA LEU A 29 11.92 14.58 33.24
C LEU A 29 10.55 14.90 32.66
N ALA A 30 10.47 16.00 31.92
CA ALA A 30 9.31 16.28 31.09
C ALA A 30 9.05 15.03 30.22
N PRO A 31 7.80 14.57 30.10
CA PRO A 31 7.49 13.50 29.15
C PRO A 31 7.96 13.99 27.78
N ALA A 32 8.85 13.23 27.13
CA ALA A 32 9.21 13.48 25.75
C ALA A 32 7.90 13.57 24.95
N ALA A 33 7.65 14.72 24.34
CA ALA A 33 6.52 14.86 23.42
C ALA A 33 6.65 13.73 22.40
N LEU A 34 5.60 12.92 22.23
CA LEU A 34 5.54 11.97 21.13
C LEU A 34 5.71 12.80 19.84
N ALA A 35 6.79 12.55 19.10
CA ALA A 35 7.06 13.23 17.85
C ALA A 35 5.88 12.96 16.92
N ALA A 36 5.27 13.99 16.33
CA ALA A 36 4.12 13.83 15.45
C ALA A 36 4.56 13.53 14.01
N ASP A 37 3.64 12.97 13.20
CA ASP A 37 3.85 12.87 11.75
C ASP A 37 4.19 14.24 11.15
N ILE A 38 5.12 14.29 10.19
CA ILE A 38 5.62 15.53 9.59
C ILE A 38 4.96 15.73 8.22
N MET A 39 4.56 16.98 7.92
CA MET A 39 4.04 17.35 6.61
C MET A 39 4.63 18.68 6.15
N ALA A 40 5.06 18.75 4.89
CA ALA A 40 5.51 20.00 4.27
C ALA A 40 5.09 20.06 2.80
N SER A 41 4.99 21.28 2.28
CA SER A 41 4.57 21.55 0.91
C SER A 41 5.47 22.58 0.25
N GLN A 42 5.74 22.40 -1.04
CA GLN A 42 6.48 23.33 -1.87
C GLN A 42 5.65 23.70 -3.10
N GLU A 43 5.58 25.01 -3.38
CA GLU A 43 4.81 25.58 -4.49
C GLU A 43 5.73 26.03 -5.62
N TYR A 44 5.28 25.83 -6.86
CA TYR A 44 5.97 26.23 -8.08
C TYR A 44 4.99 26.90 -9.05
N ALA A 45 5.38 28.04 -9.60
CA ALA A 45 4.67 28.66 -10.72
C ALA A 45 4.83 27.83 -12.00
N LEU A 46 3.74 27.68 -12.74
CA LEU A 46 3.73 27.01 -14.04
C LEU A 46 4.27 27.95 -15.12
N LYS A 47 5.12 27.41 -15.99
CA LYS A 47 5.58 28.08 -17.22
C LYS A 47 4.44 28.22 -18.23
N SER A 48 3.52 27.27 -18.25
CA SER A 48 2.29 27.33 -19.06
C SER A 48 1.05 27.37 -18.17
N PRO A 49 0.71 28.52 -17.57
CA PRO A 49 -0.54 28.66 -16.82
C PRO A 49 -1.74 28.34 -17.70
N ARG A 50 -2.75 27.75 -17.08
CA ARG A 50 -4.05 27.52 -17.68
C ARG A 50 -5.05 28.54 -17.16
N SER A 51 -5.84 29.13 -18.04
CA SER A 51 -6.89 30.09 -17.66
C SER A 51 -8.26 29.45 -17.37
N ARG A 52 -8.58 28.25 -17.89
CA ARG A 52 -9.85 27.53 -17.64
C ARG A 52 -9.86 26.04 -18.06
N ASP A 53 -10.48 25.15 -17.28
CA ASP A 53 -10.92 23.81 -17.72
C ASP A 53 -12.45 23.70 -17.85
N PRO A 54 -13.00 23.37 -19.03
CA PRO A 54 -14.44 23.12 -19.15
C PRO A 54 -14.95 21.92 -18.34
N VAL A 55 -14.07 21.00 -17.89
CA VAL A 55 -14.50 19.75 -17.24
C VAL A 55 -14.34 19.75 -15.72
N LEU A 56 -13.29 20.35 -15.13
CA LEU A 56 -12.96 20.11 -13.70
C LEU A 56 -12.45 21.32 -12.89
N GLY A 57 -12.32 22.53 -13.43
CA GLY A 57 -11.89 23.64 -12.57
C GLY A 57 -11.50 24.98 -13.21
N GLY A 58 -11.17 25.92 -12.31
CA GLY A 58 -10.73 27.28 -12.60
C GLY A 58 -9.29 27.38 -13.11
N PRO A 59 -8.76 28.61 -13.22
CA PRO A 59 -7.40 28.84 -13.66
C PRO A 59 -6.39 28.12 -12.77
N ARG A 60 -5.26 27.73 -13.36
CA ARG A 60 -4.14 27.08 -12.68
C ARG A 60 -2.83 27.68 -13.18
N ASP A 61 -2.15 28.37 -12.28
CA ASP A 61 -0.87 29.03 -12.51
C ASP A 61 0.25 28.40 -11.66
N LYS A 62 -0.08 27.37 -10.86
CA LYS A 62 0.86 26.72 -9.95
C LYS A 62 0.62 25.23 -9.75
N VAL A 63 1.66 24.57 -9.26
CA VAL A 63 1.67 23.21 -8.74
C VAL A 63 2.19 23.23 -7.31
N VAL A 64 1.56 22.43 -6.44
CA VAL A 64 2.01 22.21 -5.07
C VAL A 64 2.39 20.75 -4.92
N VAL A 65 3.61 20.48 -4.48
CA VAL A 65 4.09 19.16 -4.08
C VAL A 65 4.03 19.10 -2.56
N THR A 66 3.33 18.12 -2.01
CA THR A 66 3.18 17.91 -0.56
C THR A 66 3.73 16.54 -0.21
N VAL A 67 4.48 16.46 0.89
CA VAL A 67 5.04 15.23 1.44
C VAL A 67 4.57 15.09 2.88
N TRP A 68 4.04 13.92 3.20
CA TRP A 68 3.73 13.48 4.55
C TRP A 68 4.65 12.30 4.92
N ILE A 69 5.24 12.33 6.11
CA ILE A 69 6.17 11.32 6.63
C ILE A 69 5.64 10.86 8.00
N PRO A 70 5.44 9.54 8.20
CA PRO A 70 5.06 9.05 9.52
C PRO A 70 6.17 9.28 10.53
N GLU A 71 5.82 9.62 11.78
CA GLU A 71 6.79 9.87 12.88
C GLU A 71 7.80 8.72 13.08
N SER A 72 7.36 7.49 12.82
CA SER A 72 8.15 6.28 13.03
C SER A 72 9.18 6.03 11.92
N VAL A 73 9.20 6.84 10.86
CA VAL A 73 10.05 6.66 9.68
C VAL A 73 11.23 7.61 9.73
N ASN A 74 12.34 7.13 10.29
CA ASN A 74 13.60 7.88 10.33
C ASN A 74 14.35 7.87 8.99
N VAL A 75 14.22 6.77 8.23
CA VAL A 75 14.85 6.59 6.92
C VAL A 75 13.77 6.21 5.92
N ILE A 76 13.55 7.05 4.92
CA ILE A 76 12.50 6.87 3.92
C ILE A 76 13.02 5.96 2.81
N ARG A 77 12.37 4.81 2.62
CA ARG A 77 12.80 3.79 1.64
C ARG A 77 12.15 3.94 0.26
N GLY A 78 11.07 4.70 0.19
CA GLY A 78 10.26 4.91 -0.99
C GLY A 78 9.09 5.84 -0.66
N ALA A 79 8.22 6.10 -1.65
CA ALA A 79 6.98 6.81 -1.36
C ALA A 79 5.80 6.35 -2.23
N ILE A 80 4.60 6.45 -1.68
CA ILE A 80 3.36 6.42 -2.48
C ILE A 80 3.15 7.82 -3.06
N CYS A 81 2.84 7.93 -4.35
CA CYS A 81 2.58 9.21 -4.99
C CYS A 81 1.20 9.22 -5.67
N ASN A 82 0.33 10.13 -5.25
CA ASN A 82 -0.91 10.45 -5.95
C ASN A 82 -0.73 11.74 -6.77
N PRO A 83 -0.63 11.65 -8.11
CA PRO A 83 -0.36 12.81 -8.96
C PRO A 83 -1.59 13.64 -9.33
N PHE A 84 -2.74 13.32 -8.73
CA PHE A 84 -4.01 14.01 -8.95
C PHE A 84 -4.69 14.36 -7.62
N SER A 85 -3.91 14.58 -6.57
CA SER A 85 -4.45 14.79 -5.23
C SER A 85 -4.80 16.26 -4.98
N LYS A 86 -6.03 16.54 -4.53
CA LYS A 86 -6.49 17.91 -4.25
C LYS A 86 -6.13 18.40 -2.84
N GLY A 87 -5.08 17.82 -2.23
CA GLY A 87 -4.64 18.16 -0.87
C GLY A 87 -5.44 17.48 0.25
N ASP A 88 -6.10 16.36 -0.04
CA ASP A 88 -6.87 15.60 0.94
C ASP A 88 -5.97 15.07 2.08
N LYS A 89 -6.51 14.94 3.30
CA LYS A 89 -5.77 14.28 4.39
C LYS A 89 -5.38 12.86 3.99
N VAL A 90 -4.12 12.47 4.25
CA VAL A 90 -3.67 11.08 4.07
C VAL A 90 -4.53 10.17 4.96
N SER A 91 -5.27 9.25 4.34
CA SER A 91 -6.21 8.39 5.04
C SER A 91 -5.51 7.35 5.92
N GLY A 92 -6.17 6.91 7.00
CA GLY A 92 -5.56 6.00 7.99
C GLY A 92 -4.97 4.71 7.41
N HIS A 93 -5.59 4.13 6.38
CA HIS A 93 -5.03 2.94 5.71
C HIS A 93 -3.72 3.22 4.97
N TRP A 94 -3.60 4.39 4.32
CA TRP A 94 -2.36 4.80 3.67
C TRP A 94 -1.28 5.15 4.69
N GLN A 95 -1.64 5.79 5.79
CA GLN A 95 -0.71 6.04 6.88
C GLN A 95 -0.16 4.72 7.46
N ALA A 96 -1.04 3.75 7.71
CA ALA A 96 -0.64 2.44 8.24
C ALA A 96 0.28 1.67 7.27
N ALA A 97 -0.03 1.69 5.96
CA ALA A 97 0.81 1.07 4.96
C ALA A 97 2.16 1.78 4.79
N CYS A 98 2.19 3.12 4.80
CA CYS A 98 3.44 3.87 4.77
C CYS A 98 4.33 3.59 6.00
N ARG A 99 3.76 3.40 7.19
CA ARG A 99 4.52 2.95 8.36
C ARG A 99 5.10 1.55 8.16
N HIS A 100 4.30 0.61 7.64
CA HIS A 100 4.74 -0.75 7.31
C HIS A 100 5.88 -0.77 6.28
N TRP A 101 5.78 0.03 5.22
CA TRP A 101 6.81 0.10 4.18
C TRP A 101 8.00 1.01 4.49
N GLN A 102 7.92 1.81 5.56
CA GLN A 102 8.83 2.93 5.85
C GLN A 102 8.87 3.96 4.70
N PHE A 103 7.70 4.33 4.22
CA PHE A 103 7.49 5.21 3.08
C PHE A 103 6.96 6.58 3.49
N ALA A 104 7.25 7.57 2.67
CA ALA A 104 6.50 8.83 2.66
C ALA A 104 5.21 8.69 1.82
N TYR A 105 4.32 9.66 1.95
CA TYR A 105 3.16 9.84 1.08
C TYR A 105 3.26 11.19 0.36
N VAL A 106 3.28 11.17 -0.97
CA VAL A 106 3.48 12.33 -1.83
C VAL A 106 2.18 12.65 -2.55
N GLN A 107 1.81 13.92 -2.51
CA GLN A 107 0.63 14.46 -3.16
C GLN A 107 1.05 15.59 -4.09
N VAL A 108 0.62 15.49 -5.32
CA VAL A 108 0.73 16.57 -6.30
C VAL A 108 -0.53 16.58 -7.13
N ASP A 109 -0.91 17.73 -7.66
CA ASP A 109 -2.04 17.84 -8.58
C ASP A 109 -1.54 18.36 -9.91
N PHE A 110 -1.33 17.42 -10.83
CA PHE A 110 -0.97 17.68 -12.22
C PHE A 110 -2.18 17.77 -13.15
N ASP A 111 -3.39 17.97 -12.61
CA ASP A 111 -4.56 18.20 -13.47
C ASP A 111 -4.31 19.36 -14.42
N ALA A 112 -4.39 19.03 -15.71
CA ALA A 112 -4.13 19.94 -16.80
C ALA A 112 -2.75 20.61 -16.85
N VAL A 113 -1.81 20.13 -16.05
CA VAL A 113 -0.42 20.53 -16.15
C VAL A 113 0.18 19.81 -17.34
N LYS A 114 0.87 20.58 -18.19
CA LYS A 114 1.55 20.02 -19.35
C LYS A 114 2.61 19.03 -18.91
N LYS A 115 2.81 17.96 -19.69
CA LYS A 115 3.69 16.84 -19.31
C LYS A 115 5.13 17.28 -19.07
N GLU A 116 5.59 18.29 -19.80
CA GLU A 116 6.94 18.85 -19.68
C GLU A 116 7.20 19.47 -18.30
N GLU A 117 6.14 19.78 -17.55
CA GLU A 117 6.21 20.37 -16.21
C GLU A 117 5.98 19.32 -15.10
N HIS A 118 5.77 18.05 -15.43
CA HIS A 118 5.67 16.95 -14.44
C HIS A 118 6.99 16.73 -13.68
N GLU A 119 8.10 17.20 -14.25
CA GLU A 119 9.42 17.28 -13.60
C GLU A 119 9.41 18.06 -12.28
N LEU A 120 8.45 18.98 -12.10
CA LEU A 120 8.30 19.74 -10.86
C LEU A 120 8.02 18.85 -9.64
N LEU A 121 7.52 17.62 -9.83
CA LEU A 121 7.43 16.65 -8.74
C LEU A 121 8.81 16.37 -8.15
N PHE A 122 9.80 16.09 -9.00
CA PHE A 122 11.15 15.72 -8.56
C PHE A 122 11.90 16.93 -8.01
N THR A 123 11.73 18.11 -8.60
CA THR A 123 12.22 19.37 -8.01
C THR A 123 11.63 19.58 -6.61
N GLY A 124 10.32 19.37 -6.46
CA GLY A 124 9.62 19.42 -5.17
C GLY A 124 10.21 18.48 -4.14
N LEU A 125 10.46 17.24 -4.52
CA LEU A 125 11.07 16.26 -3.63
C LEU A 125 12.50 16.66 -3.21
N THR A 126 13.32 17.21 -4.12
CA THR A 126 14.65 17.72 -3.79
C THR A 126 14.60 18.90 -2.81
N ASP A 127 13.70 19.85 -2.99
CA ASP A 127 13.58 21.01 -2.10
C ASP A 127 13.01 20.61 -0.73
N LEU A 128 12.01 19.73 -0.71
CA LEU A 128 11.43 19.18 0.52
C LEU A 128 12.42 18.30 1.28
N ALA A 129 13.33 17.61 0.60
CA ALA A 129 14.42 16.87 1.25
C ALA A 129 15.25 17.77 2.17
N ARG A 130 15.56 19.00 1.72
CA ARG A 130 16.31 19.99 2.51
C ARG A 130 15.45 20.60 3.60
N GLN A 131 14.20 20.96 3.28
CA GLN A 131 13.29 21.61 4.23
C GLN A 131 12.93 20.70 5.41
N MET A 132 12.72 19.41 5.15
CA MET A 132 12.29 18.44 6.14
C MET A 132 13.46 17.69 6.78
N GLU A 133 14.71 18.00 6.41
CA GLU A 133 15.92 17.29 6.87
C GLU A 133 15.88 15.78 6.59
N HIS A 134 15.24 15.38 5.47
CA HIS A 134 15.13 14.01 4.98
C HIS A 134 15.80 13.89 3.60
N PRO A 135 17.14 13.79 3.53
CA PRO A 135 17.89 13.75 2.27
C PRO A 135 17.52 12.56 1.38
N GLU A 136 16.90 11.51 1.93
CA GLU A 136 16.35 10.40 1.16
C GLU A 136 15.36 10.89 0.09
N LEU A 137 14.51 11.89 0.40
CA LEU A 137 13.41 12.34 -0.46
C LEU A 137 13.84 12.72 -1.88
N GLU A 138 15.04 13.28 -2.04
CA GLU A 138 15.63 13.60 -3.34
C GLU A 138 15.70 12.38 -4.27
N HIS A 139 15.82 11.19 -3.69
CA HIS A 139 16.13 9.95 -4.37
C HIS A 139 15.21 8.76 -3.99
N VAL A 140 14.08 8.98 -3.28
CA VAL A 140 13.12 7.92 -2.91
C VAL A 140 12.30 7.40 -4.08
N PRO A 141 12.36 6.11 -4.43
CA PRO A 141 11.60 5.57 -5.56
C PRO A 141 10.10 5.56 -5.23
N LEU A 142 9.26 5.66 -6.26
CA LEU A 142 7.85 5.98 -6.13
C LEU A 142 6.95 4.83 -6.60
N CYS A 143 5.89 4.53 -5.85
CA CYS A 143 4.72 3.83 -6.33
C CYS A 143 3.67 4.86 -6.76
N PHE A 144 3.30 4.87 -8.04
CA PHE A 144 2.27 5.79 -8.52
C PHE A 144 0.89 5.17 -8.42
N LEU A 145 -0.09 5.92 -7.91
CA LEU A 145 -1.48 5.49 -7.82
C LEU A 145 -2.40 6.68 -8.02
N GLY A 146 -3.43 6.50 -8.85
CA GLY A 146 -4.42 7.54 -9.09
C GLY A 146 -5.63 7.03 -9.83
N MET A 147 -6.76 7.73 -9.66
CA MET A 147 -8.01 7.43 -10.35
C MET A 147 -8.14 8.27 -11.62
N SER A 148 -8.73 7.70 -12.68
CA SER A 148 -9.10 8.41 -13.90
C SER A 148 -7.88 9.13 -14.50
N ARG A 149 -7.96 10.45 -14.68
CA ARG A 149 -6.83 11.30 -15.09
C ARG A 149 -5.56 11.05 -14.25
N GLY A 150 -5.70 10.84 -12.94
CA GLY A 150 -4.58 10.48 -12.07
C GLY A 150 -3.95 9.11 -12.39
N GLY A 151 -4.73 8.15 -12.89
CA GLY A 151 -4.20 6.89 -13.42
C GLY A 151 -3.39 7.13 -14.70
N GLY A 152 -3.87 8.00 -15.59
CA GLY A 152 -3.12 8.43 -16.77
C GLY A 152 -1.81 9.14 -16.42
N MET A 153 -1.84 10.05 -15.44
CA MET A 153 -0.64 10.73 -14.92
C MET A 153 0.31 9.75 -14.24
N SER A 154 -0.19 8.75 -13.53
CA SER A 154 0.63 7.71 -12.90
C SER A 154 1.48 6.97 -13.94
N MET A 155 0.89 6.63 -15.10
CA MET A 155 1.63 6.00 -16.19
C MET A 155 2.57 6.97 -16.92
N GLN A 156 2.21 8.25 -17.04
CA GLN A 156 3.10 9.28 -17.61
C GLN A 156 4.34 9.50 -16.74
N LEU A 157 4.18 9.55 -15.41
CA LEU A 157 5.29 9.67 -14.47
C LEU A 157 6.15 8.41 -14.43
N ALA A 158 5.52 7.23 -14.54
CA ALA A 158 6.24 5.96 -14.68
C ALA A 158 7.12 5.93 -15.94
N GLU A 159 6.62 6.48 -17.05
CA GLU A 159 7.39 6.65 -18.31
C GLU A 159 8.49 7.71 -18.17
N LEU A 160 8.24 8.78 -17.42
CA LEU A 160 9.19 9.89 -17.22
C LEU A 160 10.38 9.50 -16.34
N ARG A 161 10.17 8.63 -15.34
CA ARG A 161 11.19 8.15 -14.40
C ARG A 161 11.08 6.65 -14.14
N PRO A 162 11.31 5.78 -15.15
CA PRO A 162 11.13 4.35 -14.99
C PRO A 162 12.12 3.75 -13.98
N GLN A 163 13.34 4.29 -13.89
CA GLN A 163 14.36 3.87 -12.91
C GLN A 163 14.00 4.27 -11.47
N ARG A 164 13.10 5.24 -11.28
CA ARG A 164 12.61 5.68 -9.97
C ARG A 164 11.19 5.19 -9.67
N THR A 165 10.63 4.33 -10.51
CA THR A 165 9.26 3.82 -10.33
C THR A 165 9.29 2.39 -9.83
N ILE A 166 8.76 2.14 -8.63
CA ILE A 166 8.62 0.82 -8.03
C ILE A 166 7.45 0.06 -8.66
N ALA A 167 6.31 0.72 -8.81
CA ALA A 167 5.07 0.15 -9.36
C ALA A 167 4.13 1.28 -9.82
N SER A 168 3.15 0.94 -10.65
CA SER A 168 2.05 1.84 -10.98
C SER A 168 0.70 1.14 -10.86
N VAL A 169 -0.27 1.81 -10.23
CA VAL A 169 -1.63 1.30 -10.03
C VAL A 169 -2.65 2.32 -10.54
N PRO A 170 -2.84 2.44 -11.86
CA PRO A 170 -3.92 3.24 -12.43
C PRO A 170 -5.28 2.62 -12.12
N VAL A 171 -6.23 3.45 -11.67
CA VAL A 171 -7.61 3.04 -11.37
C VAL A 171 -8.58 3.80 -12.27
N CYS A 172 -9.60 3.14 -12.82
CA CYS A 172 -10.64 3.75 -13.66
C CYS A 172 -10.10 4.51 -14.89
N LEU A 173 -9.09 3.94 -15.56
CA LEU A 173 -8.65 4.39 -16.87
C LEU A 173 -7.99 3.23 -17.63
N GLU A 174 -8.23 3.12 -18.92
CA GLU A 174 -7.74 2.05 -19.81
C GLU A 174 -6.24 2.16 -20.18
N VAL A 175 -5.41 2.59 -19.22
CA VAL A 175 -3.95 2.75 -19.38
C VAL A 175 -3.20 1.56 -18.81
N GLY A 176 -1.99 1.36 -19.35
CA GLY A 176 -1.04 0.33 -18.95
C GLY A 176 0.32 0.64 -19.59
N PRO A 177 1.30 -0.29 -19.52
CA PRO A 177 2.59 -0.13 -20.17
C PRO A 177 2.47 0.19 -21.67
N ALA A 178 3.38 1.04 -22.17
CA ALA A 178 3.38 1.47 -23.57
C ALA A 178 4.78 1.50 -24.22
N SER A 179 5.85 1.43 -23.43
CA SER A 179 7.24 1.39 -23.88
C SER A 179 8.00 0.25 -23.23
N ASP A 180 9.19 -0.07 -23.74
CA ASP A 180 10.07 -1.07 -23.12
C ASP A 180 10.42 -0.76 -21.67
N ALA A 181 10.52 0.53 -21.33
CA ALA A 181 10.79 0.95 -19.96
C ALA A 181 9.59 0.68 -19.05
N THR A 182 8.37 1.05 -19.47
CA THR A 182 7.16 0.80 -18.66
C THR A 182 6.73 -0.66 -18.63
N ARG A 183 7.10 -1.48 -19.62
CA ARG A 183 6.86 -2.94 -19.62
C ARG A 183 7.63 -3.68 -18.52
N LYS A 184 8.77 -3.12 -18.08
CA LYS A 184 9.58 -3.66 -16.97
C LYS A 184 9.09 -3.23 -15.58
N ILE A 185 8.15 -2.29 -15.51
CA ILE A 185 7.56 -1.84 -14.25
C ILE A 185 6.33 -2.74 -13.97
N PRO A 186 6.19 -3.31 -12.76
CA PRO A 186 4.95 -3.93 -12.36
C PRO A 186 3.78 -2.94 -12.37
N VAL A 187 2.77 -3.22 -13.20
CA VAL A 187 1.55 -2.41 -13.33
C VAL A 187 0.30 -3.23 -13.00
N LEU A 188 -0.60 -2.67 -12.20
CA LEU A 188 -1.93 -3.20 -11.95
C LEU A 188 -3.00 -2.17 -12.31
N THR A 189 -3.75 -2.40 -13.38
CA THR A 189 -4.87 -1.52 -13.76
C THR A 189 -6.18 -2.04 -13.20
N VAL A 190 -6.85 -1.26 -12.35
CA VAL A 190 -8.16 -1.63 -11.77
C VAL A 190 -9.27 -0.79 -12.41
N PHE A 191 -10.40 -1.39 -12.79
CA PHE A 191 -11.50 -0.68 -13.47
C PHE A 191 -12.87 -1.21 -13.08
N GLY A 192 -13.94 -0.44 -13.28
CA GLY A 192 -15.32 -0.88 -13.05
C GLY A 192 -15.93 -1.64 -14.23
N GLU A 193 -16.74 -2.67 -13.97
CA GLU A 193 -17.48 -3.40 -15.02
C GLU A 193 -18.35 -2.46 -15.88
N LYS A 194 -18.94 -1.44 -15.25
CA LYS A 194 -19.86 -0.48 -15.88
C LYS A 194 -19.17 0.83 -16.26
N ASP A 195 -17.85 0.86 -16.25
CA ASP A 195 -17.04 2.06 -16.54
C ASP A 195 -16.79 2.21 -18.06
N GLY A 196 -17.89 2.39 -18.80
CA GLY A 196 -17.87 2.60 -20.24
C GLY A 196 -17.13 1.50 -21.01
N SER A 197 -16.13 1.89 -21.80
CA SER A 197 -15.37 0.98 -22.67
C SER A 197 -14.07 0.46 -22.05
N GLN A 198 -13.81 0.71 -20.76
CA GLN A 198 -12.54 0.33 -20.13
C GLN A 198 -12.29 -1.18 -20.18
N MET A 199 -13.31 -1.99 -19.89
CA MET A 199 -13.17 -3.45 -19.89
C MET A 199 -12.75 -3.99 -21.27
N SER A 200 -13.46 -3.60 -22.34
CA SER A 200 -13.14 -4.08 -23.69
C SER A 200 -11.76 -3.59 -24.14
N ARG A 201 -11.44 -2.31 -23.92
CA ARG A 201 -10.14 -1.73 -24.28
C ARG A 201 -8.97 -2.40 -23.53
N LEU A 202 -9.14 -2.71 -22.24
CA LEU A 202 -8.10 -3.37 -21.45
C LEU A 202 -7.92 -4.84 -21.86
N LEU A 203 -9.02 -5.56 -22.15
CA LEU A 203 -8.96 -6.93 -22.67
C LEU A 203 -8.32 -7.02 -24.07
N GLU A 204 -8.48 -5.99 -24.90
CA GLU A 204 -7.79 -5.87 -26.20
C GLU A 204 -6.30 -5.53 -26.05
N LYS A 205 -5.96 -4.62 -25.12
CA LYS A 205 -4.57 -4.19 -24.89
C LYS A 205 -3.71 -5.24 -24.19
N LEU A 206 -4.27 -5.99 -23.24
CA LEU A 206 -3.54 -6.97 -22.44
C LEU A 206 -2.68 -7.91 -23.31
N PRO A 207 -3.23 -8.59 -24.33
CA PRO A 207 -2.43 -9.51 -25.12
C PRO A 207 -1.32 -8.84 -25.93
N VAL A 208 -1.55 -7.61 -26.40
CA VAL A 208 -0.53 -6.84 -27.12
C VAL A 208 0.69 -6.56 -26.23
N GLN A 209 0.47 -6.19 -24.97
CA GLN A 209 1.58 -5.90 -24.06
C GLN A 209 2.21 -7.17 -23.47
N ARG A 210 1.41 -8.23 -23.24
CA ARG A 210 1.92 -9.50 -22.73
C ARG A 210 2.78 -10.25 -23.75
N ALA A 211 2.49 -10.12 -25.05
CA ALA A 211 3.38 -10.60 -26.13
C ALA A 211 4.78 -9.98 -26.04
N GLU A 212 4.88 -8.77 -25.48
CA GLU A 212 6.10 -8.01 -25.27
C GLU A 212 6.63 -8.16 -23.82
N SER A 213 6.23 -9.23 -23.14
CA SER A 213 6.64 -9.58 -21.78
C SER A 213 6.33 -8.52 -20.71
N ALA A 214 5.34 -7.66 -20.93
CA ALA A 214 4.98 -6.62 -19.95
C ALA A 214 4.57 -7.23 -18.60
N GLN A 215 5.11 -6.67 -17.51
CA GLN A 215 4.75 -7.02 -16.14
C GLN A 215 3.41 -6.37 -15.74
N TRP A 216 2.33 -6.78 -16.43
CA TRP A 216 1.04 -6.10 -16.37
C TRP A 216 -0.12 -7.02 -16.00
N SER A 217 -0.98 -6.50 -15.14
CA SER A 217 -2.25 -7.09 -14.76
C SER A 217 -3.40 -6.09 -14.87
N ILE A 218 -4.58 -6.61 -15.17
CA ILE A 218 -5.84 -5.86 -15.16
C ILE A 218 -6.82 -6.53 -14.19
N ALA A 219 -7.70 -5.75 -13.55
CA ALA A 219 -8.65 -6.27 -12.57
C ALA A 219 -10.00 -5.52 -12.65
N VAL A 220 -11.07 -6.27 -12.85
CA VAL A 220 -12.44 -5.74 -12.91
C VAL A 220 -13.09 -5.69 -11.52
N GLN A 221 -13.74 -4.57 -11.21
CA GLN A 221 -14.64 -4.40 -10.09
C GLN A 221 -16.08 -4.64 -10.54
N TRP A 222 -16.58 -5.84 -10.28
CA TRP A 222 -17.94 -6.23 -10.68
C TRP A 222 -19.02 -5.32 -10.08
N GLY A 223 -19.94 -4.87 -10.93
CA GLY A 223 -21.05 -4.00 -10.57
C GLY A 223 -20.72 -2.51 -10.43
N ARG A 224 -19.45 -2.13 -10.54
CA ARG A 224 -18.95 -0.75 -10.28
C ARG A 224 -18.83 0.08 -11.56
N GLY A 225 -19.01 1.38 -11.40
CA GLY A 225 -18.83 2.38 -12.45
C GLY A 225 -17.47 3.07 -12.39
N HIS A 226 -17.45 4.37 -12.65
CA HIS A 226 -16.25 5.22 -12.60
C HIS A 226 -15.92 5.65 -11.17
N GLU A 227 -15.42 4.72 -10.37
CA GLU A 227 -15.13 4.93 -8.95
C GLU A 227 -13.92 4.14 -8.47
N PHE A 228 -13.16 4.72 -7.53
CA PHE A 228 -12.02 4.04 -6.91
C PHE A 228 -12.49 2.79 -6.15
N GLY A 229 -13.70 2.86 -5.55
CA GLY A 229 -14.41 1.74 -4.97
C GLY A 229 -13.56 0.97 -3.97
N GLN A 230 -13.30 -0.29 -4.31
CA GLN A 230 -12.63 -1.28 -3.47
C GLN A 230 -11.24 -1.65 -3.99
N ALA A 231 -10.65 -0.87 -4.91
CA ALA A 231 -9.37 -1.16 -5.56
C ALA A 231 -8.22 -1.43 -4.56
N ASN A 232 -8.24 -0.78 -3.39
CA ASN A 232 -7.24 -0.99 -2.34
C ASN A 232 -7.25 -2.39 -1.72
N ASN A 233 -8.33 -3.18 -1.87
CA ASN A 233 -8.31 -4.59 -1.45
C ASN A 233 -7.43 -5.50 -2.33
N LEU A 234 -6.90 -4.97 -3.43
CA LEU A 234 -5.96 -5.68 -4.30
C LEU A 234 -4.64 -4.91 -4.41
N SER A 235 -4.70 -3.59 -4.61
CA SER A 235 -3.49 -2.79 -4.84
C SER A 235 -2.51 -2.84 -3.67
N PHE A 236 -2.99 -2.91 -2.42
CA PHE A 236 -2.11 -2.97 -1.25
C PHE A 236 -1.25 -4.24 -1.24
N VAL A 237 -1.84 -5.41 -1.50
CA VAL A 237 -1.08 -6.67 -1.59
C VAL A 237 -0.13 -6.66 -2.78
N PHE A 238 -0.59 -6.16 -3.92
CA PHE A 238 0.27 -6.02 -5.11
C PHE A 238 1.47 -5.12 -4.83
N LEU A 239 1.25 -3.94 -4.25
CA LEU A 239 2.31 -3.00 -3.90
C LEU A 239 3.27 -3.61 -2.89
N ASP A 240 2.77 -4.26 -1.83
CA ASP A 240 3.60 -4.89 -0.80
C ASP A 240 4.57 -5.93 -1.40
N ASP A 241 4.08 -6.78 -2.29
CA ASP A 241 4.90 -7.77 -2.99
C ASP A 241 5.93 -7.14 -3.94
N VAL A 242 5.54 -6.11 -4.70
CA VAL A 242 6.48 -5.43 -5.61
C VAL A 242 7.55 -4.68 -4.81
N ILE A 243 7.16 -3.97 -3.76
CA ILE A 243 8.07 -3.22 -2.87
C ILE A 243 9.10 -4.18 -2.28
N ALA A 244 8.67 -5.32 -1.73
CA ALA A 244 9.57 -6.31 -1.12
C ALA A 244 10.58 -6.89 -2.11
N ARG A 245 10.19 -7.07 -3.38
CA ARG A 245 11.07 -7.63 -4.41
C ARG A 245 11.99 -6.59 -5.05
N ARG A 246 11.52 -5.35 -5.22
CA ARG A 246 12.24 -4.32 -5.98
C ARG A 246 13.13 -3.42 -5.13
N LEU A 247 12.79 -3.18 -3.87
CA LEU A 247 13.64 -2.38 -3.01
C LEU A 247 14.87 -3.18 -2.53
N PRO A 248 16.04 -2.53 -2.43
CA PRO A 248 17.13 -3.10 -1.67
C PRO A 248 16.75 -3.16 -0.17
N PRO A 249 17.34 -4.10 0.60
CA PRO A 249 17.07 -4.24 2.04
C PRO A 249 17.47 -2.97 2.81
N GLU A 250 18.50 -2.29 2.35
CA GLU A 250 19.02 -1.05 2.93
C GLU A 250 19.00 0.06 1.88
N VAL A 251 18.74 1.27 2.34
CA VAL A 251 18.85 2.50 1.53
C VAL A 251 19.86 3.42 2.20
N THR A 252 20.68 4.09 1.40
CA THR A 252 21.63 5.08 1.91
C THR A 252 21.03 6.47 1.73
N ALA A 253 20.96 7.22 2.82
CA ALA A 253 20.43 8.58 2.84
C ALA A 253 21.14 9.47 1.80
N GLY A 254 20.36 10.24 1.04
CA GLY A 254 20.90 11.14 0.02
C GLY A 254 21.59 10.46 -1.17
N GLN A 255 21.35 9.16 -1.41
CA GLN A 255 21.86 8.45 -2.59
C GLN A 255 20.73 7.86 -3.44
N PRO A 256 20.90 7.73 -4.77
CA PRO A 256 19.98 7.00 -5.63
C PRO A 256 19.71 5.58 -5.12
N VAL A 257 18.44 5.18 -5.06
CA VAL A 257 18.04 3.81 -4.68
C VAL A 257 17.99 2.94 -5.94
N PRO A 258 18.90 1.97 -6.12
CA PRO A 258 18.89 1.10 -7.30
C PRO A 258 17.79 0.04 -7.18
N LEU A 259 16.71 0.21 -7.94
CA LEU A 259 15.62 -0.75 -7.97
C LEU A 259 16.06 -2.06 -8.60
N ARG A 260 15.77 -3.17 -7.92
CA ARG A 260 15.97 -4.52 -8.45
C ARG A 260 14.95 -4.80 -9.55
N GLU A 261 15.39 -5.52 -10.56
CA GLU A 261 14.49 -6.11 -11.56
C GLU A 261 13.80 -7.33 -10.96
N ILE A 262 12.54 -7.52 -11.33
CA ILE A 262 11.84 -8.79 -11.12
C ILE A 262 11.95 -9.57 -12.44
N PRO A 263 12.63 -10.73 -12.48
CA PRO A 263 12.61 -11.59 -13.65
C PRO A 263 11.17 -11.97 -13.99
N VAL A 264 10.78 -11.83 -15.26
CA VAL A 264 9.41 -12.15 -15.72
C VAL A 264 9.06 -13.62 -15.42
N ALA A 265 10.04 -14.51 -15.54
CA ALA A 265 9.91 -15.94 -15.28
C ALA A 265 9.53 -16.30 -13.83
N ASP A 266 9.84 -15.43 -12.87
CA ASP A 266 9.48 -15.63 -11.46
C ASP A 266 8.03 -15.20 -11.15
N GLY A 267 7.32 -14.67 -12.15
CA GLY A 267 5.97 -14.17 -11.97
C GLY A 267 4.92 -15.26 -11.90
N TRP A 268 3.75 -14.86 -11.46
CA TRP A 268 2.53 -15.66 -11.48
C TRP A 268 1.58 -15.15 -12.54
N LEU A 269 0.82 -16.05 -13.12
CA LEU A 269 -0.15 -15.76 -14.17
C LEU A 269 -1.57 -15.97 -13.68
N GLY A 270 -2.49 -15.15 -14.18
CA GLY A 270 -3.92 -15.26 -13.89
C GLY A 270 -4.78 -15.15 -15.15
N ASP A 271 -5.74 -16.06 -15.27
CA ASP A 271 -6.60 -16.17 -16.45
C ASP A 271 -7.77 -15.17 -16.46
N VAL A 272 -7.75 -14.22 -17.38
CA VAL A 272 -8.86 -13.27 -17.58
C VAL A 272 -10.01 -13.85 -18.42
N ALA A 273 -9.84 -15.01 -19.06
CA ALA A 273 -10.91 -15.59 -19.89
C ALA A 273 -12.05 -16.19 -19.04
N SER A 274 -11.75 -16.60 -17.81
CA SER A 274 -12.69 -17.30 -16.91
C SER A 274 -13.12 -16.47 -15.69
N TRP A 275 -12.61 -15.25 -15.51
CA TRP A 275 -13.06 -14.36 -14.44
C TRP A 275 -14.55 -14.02 -14.58
N SER A 276 -15.27 -13.88 -13.47
CA SER A 276 -16.70 -13.56 -13.51
C SER A 276 -17.21 -13.10 -12.15
N LYS A 277 -18.39 -12.48 -12.13
CA LYS A 277 -19.13 -12.19 -10.89
C LYS A 277 -19.88 -13.41 -10.30
N GLY A 278 -19.57 -14.62 -10.79
CA GLY A 278 -20.25 -15.86 -10.46
C GLY A 278 -19.66 -16.63 -9.27
N GLY A 279 -18.55 -16.16 -8.68
CA GLY A 279 -17.91 -16.84 -7.55
C GLY A 279 -16.86 -17.89 -7.93
N ARG A 280 -16.78 -18.29 -9.20
CA ARG A 280 -15.78 -19.25 -9.68
C ARG A 280 -14.44 -18.56 -9.84
N ARG A 281 -13.43 -19.05 -9.11
CA ARG A 281 -12.07 -18.54 -9.16
C ARG A 281 -11.39 -18.90 -10.50
N PRO A 282 -10.82 -17.93 -11.24
CA PRO A 282 -10.08 -18.22 -12.46
C PRO A 282 -8.76 -18.95 -12.16
N PRO A 283 -8.22 -19.79 -13.05
CA PRO A 283 -6.92 -20.41 -12.86
C PRO A 283 -5.80 -19.39 -12.63
N ILE A 284 -4.89 -19.74 -11.72
CA ILE A 284 -3.62 -19.05 -11.51
C ILE A 284 -2.49 -20.08 -11.47
N GLY A 285 -1.26 -19.66 -11.79
CA GLY A 285 -0.08 -20.54 -11.69
C GLY A 285 1.22 -19.77 -11.83
N ALA A 286 2.32 -20.32 -11.33
CA ALA A 286 3.65 -19.79 -11.64
C ALA A 286 3.86 -19.83 -13.16
N LEU A 287 4.56 -18.85 -13.73
CA LEU A 287 4.73 -18.76 -15.19
C LEU A 287 5.28 -20.07 -15.80
N ALA A 288 6.23 -20.72 -15.11
CA ALA A 288 6.83 -21.98 -15.54
C ALA A 288 5.83 -23.16 -15.61
N ASP A 289 4.81 -23.15 -14.77
CA ASP A 289 3.84 -24.24 -14.61
C ASP A 289 2.45 -23.88 -15.16
N TYR A 290 2.30 -22.69 -15.75
CA TYR A 290 1.01 -22.19 -16.19
C TYR A 290 0.58 -22.83 -17.50
N SER A 291 -0.53 -23.56 -17.46
CA SER A 291 -1.06 -24.31 -18.61
C SER A 291 -2.00 -23.50 -19.52
N GLY A 292 -2.29 -22.24 -19.17
CA GLY A 292 -3.13 -21.35 -19.97
C GLY A 292 -2.35 -20.55 -21.01
N ASP A 293 -3.03 -19.63 -21.70
CA ASP A 293 -2.40 -18.76 -22.70
C ASP A 293 -1.55 -17.67 -22.01
N LEU A 294 -0.22 -17.83 -22.07
CA LEU A 294 0.77 -16.89 -21.49
C LEU A 294 0.62 -15.47 -22.03
N GLY A 295 0.26 -15.34 -23.31
CA GLY A 295 0.11 -14.09 -24.02
C GLY A 295 -1.19 -13.38 -23.65
N ARG A 296 -2.15 -14.04 -23.00
CA ARG A 296 -3.43 -13.44 -22.59
C ARG A 296 -3.60 -13.35 -21.08
N ALA A 297 -2.72 -13.99 -20.30
CA ALA A 297 -2.78 -13.97 -18.86
C ALA A 297 -2.23 -12.67 -18.26
N CYS A 298 -2.86 -12.22 -17.18
CA CYS A 298 -2.32 -11.18 -16.31
C CYS A 298 -1.03 -11.68 -15.64
N TRP A 299 -0.05 -10.80 -15.43
CA TRP A 299 1.22 -11.10 -14.74
C TRP A 299 1.28 -10.45 -13.35
N PHE A 300 1.64 -11.22 -12.34
CA PHE A 300 1.73 -10.81 -10.95
C PHE A 300 3.13 -11.07 -10.37
N PRO A 301 3.58 -10.24 -9.40
CA PRO A 301 4.91 -10.37 -8.80
C PRO A 301 5.06 -11.60 -7.90
N SER A 302 3.97 -12.25 -7.50
CA SER A 302 3.98 -13.39 -6.59
C SER A 302 2.66 -14.19 -6.65
N GLN A 303 2.66 -15.37 -6.04
CA GLN A 303 1.45 -16.15 -5.79
C GLN A 303 0.42 -15.39 -4.95
N ARG A 304 0.90 -14.63 -3.96
CA ARG A 304 0.06 -13.89 -3.00
C ARG A 304 -0.78 -12.85 -3.74
N ALA A 305 -0.15 -12.00 -4.55
CA ALA A 305 -0.84 -11.04 -5.40
C ALA A 305 -1.80 -11.71 -6.41
N ALA A 306 -1.39 -12.82 -7.04
CA ALA A 306 -2.24 -13.56 -7.97
C ALA A 306 -3.48 -14.16 -7.29
N ALA A 307 -3.34 -14.72 -6.09
CA ALA A 307 -4.45 -15.27 -5.31
C ALA A 307 -5.42 -14.18 -4.80
N THR A 308 -4.90 -13.03 -4.36
CA THR A 308 -5.75 -11.88 -4.02
C THR A 308 -6.51 -11.39 -5.25
N TRP A 309 -5.85 -11.30 -6.41
CA TRP A 309 -6.50 -10.96 -7.67
C TRP A 309 -7.59 -11.97 -8.03
N GLN A 310 -7.30 -13.27 -7.93
CA GLN A 310 -8.23 -14.36 -8.20
C GLN A 310 -9.51 -14.21 -7.37
N ALA A 311 -9.42 -13.93 -6.07
CA ALA A 311 -10.57 -13.64 -5.22
C ALA A 311 -11.29 -12.33 -5.62
N PHE A 312 -10.53 -11.28 -5.93
CA PHE A 312 -11.06 -9.98 -6.33
C PHE A 312 -11.92 -10.05 -7.60
N VAL A 313 -11.45 -10.72 -8.65
CA VAL A 313 -12.12 -10.81 -9.96
C VAL A 313 -13.11 -11.98 -10.06
N SER A 314 -13.23 -12.79 -9.01
CA SER A 314 -14.21 -13.87 -8.93
C SER A 314 -15.37 -13.58 -7.97
N ALA A 315 -15.31 -12.47 -7.24
CA ALA A 315 -16.21 -12.17 -6.13
C ALA A 315 -17.70 -12.30 -6.48
N SER A 316 -18.39 -13.20 -5.76
CA SER A 316 -19.85 -13.34 -5.78
C SER A 316 -20.49 -12.43 -4.73
N LYS A 317 -21.76 -12.06 -4.98
CA LYS A 317 -22.62 -11.43 -3.96
C LYS A 317 -23.12 -12.41 -2.89
N ASP A 318 -22.97 -13.71 -3.13
CA ASP A 318 -23.54 -14.77 -2.28
C ASP A 318 -22.69 -15.05 -1.03
N VAL A 319 -21.42 -14.65 -1.03
CA VAL A 319 -20.49 -14.79 0.10
C VAL A 319 -19.82 -13.45 0.35
N LYS A 320 -19.90 -12.94 1.58
CA LYS A 320 -19.35 -11.63 1.93
C LYS A 320 -18.67 -11.69 3.28
N LEU A 321 -17.49 -11.11 3.39
CA LEU A 321 -16.94 -10.74 4.69
C LEU A 321 -17.68 -9.49 5.17
N THR A 322 -18.14 -9.50 6.41
CA THR A 322 -18.76 -8.34 7.07
C THR A 322 -17.88 -7.77 8.17
N SER A 323 -16.92 -8.56 8.66
CA SER A 323 -15.85 -8.16 9.56
C SER A 323 -14.59 -8.98 9.26
N PRO A 324 -13.38 -8.43 9.41
CA PRO A 324 -13.10 -6.99 9.60
C PRO A 324 -13.50 -6.18 8.36
N ALA A 325 -13.54 -4.86 8.48
CA ALA A 325 -13.72 -3.98 7.32
C ALA A 325 -12.54 -4.10 6.35
N GLY A 326 -12.82 -4.15 5.06
CA GLY A 326 -11.81 -4.03 4.02
C GLY A 326 -11.50 -2.57 3.70
N LEU A 327 -10.73 -2.35 2.63
CA LEU A 327 -10.36 -1.00 2.18
C LEU A 327 -11.31 -0.49 1.10
N GLY A 328 -11.75 0.77 1.20
CA GLY A 328 -12.62 1.41 0.21
C GLY A 328 -14.09 1.46 0.59
N ASP A 329 -14.95 1.94 -0.32
CA ASP A 329 -16.40 2.14 -0.12
C ASP A 329 -16.79 2.93 1.17
N GLY A 330 -15.92 3.82 1.66
CA GLY A 330 -16.15 4.55 2.90
C GLY A 330 -16.18 3.66 4.16
N GLN A 331 -15.74 2.40 4.07
CA GLN A 331 -15.58 1.54 5.22
C GLN A 331 -14.58 2.16 6.21
N LYS A 332 -14.90 2.10 7.51
CA LYS A 332 -14.01 2.62 8.54
C LYS A 332 -12.76 1.76 8.61
N PHE A 333 -11.61 2.39 8.42
CA PHE A 333 -10.33 1.74 8.64
C PHE A 333 -10.17 1.39 10.12
N ALA A 334 -9.74 0.15 10.40
CA ALA A 334 -9.37 -0.31 11.71
C ALA A 334 -7.93 -0.84 11.67
N SER A 335 -7.11 -0.44 12.63
CA SER A 335 -5.80 -1.06 12.85
C SER A 335 -5.98 -2.38 13.59
N HIS A 336 -5.18 -3.37 13.21
CA HIS A 336 -5.08 -4.65 13.88
C HIS A 336 -3.66 -4.83 14.44
N GLU A 337 -3.51 -5.56 15.54
CA GLU A 337 -2.22 -5.80 16.17
C GLU A 337 -1.76 -7.24 15.95
N ALA A 338 -0.47 -7.41 15.64
CA ALA A 338 0.13 -8.72 15.42
C ALA A 338 -0.06 -9.64 16.64
N GLY A 339 -0.47 -10.88 16.39
CA GLY A 339 -0.71 -11.89 17.43
C GLY A 339 -1.98 -11.67 18.27
N LYS A 340 -2.69 -10.55 18.11
CA LYS A 340 -4.03 -10.36 18.71
C LYS A 340 -5.10 -11.04 17.85
N PRO A 341 -6.17 -11.55 18.47
CA PRO A 341 -7.29 -12.13 17.73
C PRO A 341 -7.94 -11.12 16.79
N VAL A 342 -8.22 -11.55 15.56
CA VAL A 342 -9.03 -10.84 14.57
C VAL A 342 -10.30 -11.66 14.31
N SER A 343 -11.46 -11.06 14.61
CA SER A 343 -12.76 -11.68 14.36
C SER A 343 -13.17 -11.50 12.90
N VAL A 344 -13.28 -12.61 12.17
CA VAL A 344 -13.77 -12.64 10.80
C VAL A 344 -15.19 -13.19 10.78
N VAL A 345 -16.10 -12.41 10.23
CA VAL A 345 -17.53 -12.75 10.14
C VAL A 345 -17.91 -12.82 8.68
N ILE A 346 -18.46 -13.96 8.26
CA ILE A 346 -18.87 -14.20 6.88
C ILE A 346 -20.38 -14.37 6.80
N SER A 347 -20.99 -13.60 5.91
CA SER A 347 -22.38 -13.76 5.51
C SER A 347 -22.45 -14.63 4.26
N VAL A 348 -23.30 -15.65 4.31
CA VAL A 348 -23.62 -16.52 3.17
C VAL A 348 -25.10 -16.35 2.82
N ALA A 349 -25.42 -16.21 1.54
CA ALA A 349 -26.79 -16.12 1.05
C ALA A 349 -27.58 -17.38 1.43
N GLN A 350 -28.84 -17.21 1.88
CA GLN A 350 -29.67 -18.29 2.42
C GLN A 350 -29.83 -19.48 1.45
N GLY A 351 -29.92 -19.21 0.15
CA GLY A 351 -30.06 -20.26 -0.87
C GLY A 351 -28.78 -21.01 -1.24
N LEU A 352 -27.61 -20.59 -0.72
CA LEU A 352 -26.34 -21.24 -1.07
C LEU A 352 -26.09 -22.51 -0.26
N GLN A 353 -26.48 -22.55 1.03
CA GLN A 353 -26.35 -23.71 1.93
C GLN A 353 -25.05 -24.52 1.75
N PRO A 354 -23.87 -23.90 1.97
CA PRO A 354 -22.61 -24.58 1.74
C PRO A 354 -22.35 -25.68 2.77
N ALA A 355 -21.78 -26.80 2.32
CA ALA A 355 -21.30 -27.88 3.19
C ALA A 355 -20.06 -27.46 3.99
N LYS A 356 -19.27 -26.52 3.46
CA LYS A 356 -18.21 -25.84 4.19
C LYS A 356 -17.92 -24.44 3.66
N VAL A 357 -17.36 -23.61 4.54
CA VAL A 357 -16.78 -22.31 4.23
C VAL A 357 -15.32 -22.32 4.69
N GLU A 358 -14.41 -22.00 3.78
CA GLU A 358 -12.99 -21.84 4.08
C GLU A 358 -12.64 -20.36 4.16
N LEU A 359 -11.79 -20.01 5.13
CA LEU A 359 -11.20 -18.69 5.27
C LEU A 359 -9.76 -18.73 4.75
N TRP A 360 -9.43 -17.75 3.92
CA TRP A 360 -8.15 -17.63 3.25
C TRP A 360 -7.51 -16.27 3.53
N ASP A 361 -6.18 -16.23 3.59
CA ASP A 361 -5.37 -15.04 3.45
C ASP A 361 -4.53 -15.17 2.19
N ALA A 362 -4.94 -14.46 1.13
CA ALA A 362 -4.35 -14.58 -0.20
C ALA A 362 -4.21 -16.06 -0.65
N GLY A 363 -2.99 -16.57 -0.77
CA GLY A 363 -2.73 -17.96 -1.20
C GLY A 363 -2.81 -19.01 -0.09
N GLN A 364 -2.98 -18.61 1.17
CA GLN A 364 -2.93 -19.51 2.33
C GLN A 364 -4.31 -19.74 2.93
N ARG A 365 -4.70 -21.01 3.08
CA ARG A 365 -5.90 -21.38 3.84
C ARG A 365 -5.61 -21.23 5.33
N LEU A 366 -6.44 -20.46 6.03
CA LEU A 366 -6.30 -20.20 7.47
C LEU A 366 -7.11 -21.18 8.32
N ASP A 367 -8.38 -21.40 7.96
CA ASP A 367 -9.30 -22.21 8.75
C ASP A 367 -10.51 -22.63 7.89
N GLU A 368 -11.34 -23.56 8.39
CA GLU A 368 -12.60 -23.98 7.77
C GLU A 368 -13.72 -24.19 8.80
N ARG A 369 -14.97 -24.06 8.35
CA ARG A 369 -16.17 -24.40 9.12
C ARG A 369 -17.12 -25.19 8.26
N THR A 370 -17.76 -26.21 8.85
CA THR A 370 -18.74 -27.07 8.17
C THR A 370 -20.19 -26.75 8.56
N SER A 371 -20.40 -25.80 9.49
CA SER A 371 -21.72 -25.35 9.91
C SER A 371 -21.71 -23.87 10.31
N ALA A 372 -22.85 -23.20 10.13
CA ALA A 372 -23.08 -21.84 10.61
C ALA A 372 -23.11 -21.77 12.16
N PRO A 373 -22.79 -20.61 12.78
CA PRO A 373 -22.39 -19.34 12.16
C PRO A 373 -20.97 -19.38 11.57
N TRP A 374 -20.78 -18.70 10.44
CA TRP A 374 -19.49 -18.64 9.72
C TRP A 374 -18.55 -17.59 10.31
N ASN A 375 -18.20 -17.80 11.58
CA ASN A 375 -17.33 -16.92 12.34
C ASN A 375 -15.99 -17.61 12.61
N PHE A 376 -14.92 -16.83 12.47
CA PHE A 376 -13.55 -17.28 12.67
C PHE A 376 -12.83 -16.32 13.59
N GLU A 377 -11.90 -16.86 14.37
CA GLU A 377 -10.97 -16.09 15.16
C GLU A 377 -9.56 -16.50 14.75
N ILE A 378 -8.82 -15.57 14.16
CA ILE A 378 -7.49 -15.81 13.62
C ILE A 378 -6.46 -14.90 14.29
N LYS A 379 -5.19 -15.28 14.22
CA LYS A 379 -4.05 -14.43 14.60
C LYS A 379 -3.16 -14.29 13.39
N LEU A 380 -2.78 -13.05 13.09
CA LEU A 380 -1.95 -12.72 11.94
C LEU A 380 -0.62 -12.10 12.41
N PRO A 381 0.48 -12.35 11.69
CA PRO A 381 1.70 -11.57 11.88
C PRO A 381 1.49 -10.11 11.46
N ALA A 382 2.48 -9.25 11.72
CA ALA A 382 2.44 -7.90 11.16
C ALA A 382 2.58 -7.94 9.63
N GLY A 383 1.84 -7.09 8.94
CA GLY A 383 1.87 -6.97 7.48
C GLY A 383 0.52 -6.61 6.87
N ILE A 384 0.47 -6.72 5.55
CA ILE A 384 -0.74 -6.53 4.75
C ILE A 384 -1.33 -7.90 4.44
N HIS A 385 -2.59 -8.12 4.80
CA HIS A 385 -3.29 -9.40 4.66
C HIS A 385 -4.56 -9.22 3.84
N ALA A 386 -4.89 -10.17 2.97
CA ALA A 386 -6.09 -10.14 2.14
C ALA A 386 -7.00 -11.32 2.45
N LEU A 387 -7.96 -11.08 3.33
CA LEU A 387 -8.89 -12.09 3.82
C LEU A 387 -10.04 -12.27 2.83
N TYR A 388 -10.33 -13.50 2.45
CA TYR A 388 -11.53 -13.84 1.69
C TYR A 388 -12.06 -15.22 2.07
N ALA A 389 -13.30 -15.49 1.71
CA ALA A 389 -13.98 -16.74 2.00
C ALA A 389 -14.32 -17.48 0.71
N VAL A 390 -14.22 -18.80 0.75
CA VAL A 390 -14.71 -19.67 -0.31
C VAL A 390 -15.74 -20.63 0.28
N ALA A 391 -16.97 -20.54 -0.22
CA ALA A 391 -18.06 -21.43 0.17
C ALA A 391 -18.20 -22.56 -0.85
N TYR A 392 -18.41 -23.78 -0.36
CA TYR A 392 -18.54 -25.01 -1.14
C TYR A 392 -19.94 -25.61 -0.98
N PRO A 393 -20.89 -25.32 -1.87
CA PRO A 393 -22.21 -25.93 -1.88
C PRO A 393 -22.19 -27.31 -2.51
N ASP A 394 -23.02 -28.22 -1.99
CA ASP A 394 -23.15 -29.56 -2.53
C ASP A 394 -23.70 -29.52 -3.97
N GLY A 395 -22.99 -30.19 -4.89
CA GLY A 395 -23.39 -30.29 -6.29
C GLY A 395 -23.35 -28.98 -7.08
N GLN A 396 -22.78 -27.89 -6.55
CA GLN A 396 -22.63 -26.62 -7.24
C GLN A 396 -21.18 -26.14 -7.25
N ALA A 397 -20.86 -25.23 -8.17
CA ALA A 397 -19.55 -24.57 -8.16
C ALA A 397 -19.37 -23.76 -6.87
N GLU A 398 -18.12 -23.63 -6.41
CA GLU A 398 -17.74 -22.78 -5.28
C GLU A 398 -18.17 -21.31 -5.48
N ARG A 399 -18.28 -20.57 -4.37
CA ARG A 399 -18.50 -19.13 -4.37
C ARG A 399 -17.42 -18.44 -3.55
N CYS A 400 -16.63 -17.61 -4.20
CA CYS A 400 -15.65 -16.75 -3.55
C CYS A 400 -16.27 -15.41 -3.14
N SER A 401 -15.90 -14.91 -1.97
CA SER A 401 -16.16 -13.52 -1.58
C SER A 401 -15.16 -12.57 -2.24
N ARG A 402 -15.45 -11.28 -2.21
CA ARG A 402 -14.42 -10.25 -2.42
C ARG A 402 -13.40 -10.29 -1.26
N PRO A 403 -12.11 -10.03 -1.51
CA PRO A 403 -11.15 -9.88 -0.43
C PRO A 403 -11.37 -8.59 0.36
N HIS A 404 -11.18 -8.68 1.67
CA HIS A 404 -10.99 -7.57 2.57
C HIS A 404 -9.51 -7.50 2.93
N THR A 405 -8.83 -6.47 2.46
CA THR A 405 -7.45 -6.21 2.88
C THR A 405 -7.44 -5.48 4.21
N ILE A 406 -6.58 -5.93 5.12
CA ILE A 406 -6.34 -5.30 6.42
C ILE A 406 -4.84 -5.09 6.62
N VAL A 407 -4.50 -4.13 7.50
CA VAL A 407 -3.12 -3.86 7.91
C VAL A 407 -2.97 -4.25 9.38
N VAL A 408 -2.04 -5.16 9.64
CA VAL A 408 -1.69 -5.65 10.97
C VAL A 408 -0.36 -5.03 11.36
N THR A 409 -0.31 -4.26 12.45
CA THR A 409 0.89 -3.55 12.89
C THR A 409 1.60 -4.30 14.02
N THR A 410 2.92 -4.12 14.13
CA THR A 410 3.64 -4.46 15.36
C THR A 410 3.19 -3.51 16.47
N GLN A 411 3.14 -3.98 17.72
CA GLN A 411 2.83 -3.14 18.89
C GLN A 411 3.76 -1.92 18.93
N HIS A 412 3.30 -0.76 18.45
CA HIS A 412 3.79 0.59 18.75
C HIS A 412 3.09 1.73 17.99
N ALA A 413 2.06 1.49 17.17
CA ALA A 413 1.25 2.60 16.66
C ALA A 413 0.24 3.02 17.73
N ALA A 414 0.62 4.01 18.54
CA ALA A 414 -0.28 4.68 19.47
C ALA A 414 -1.58 5.05 18.75
N GLN A 415 -2.70 4.63 19.32
CA GLN A 415 -4.03 5.04 18.88
C GLN A 415 -4.13 6.57 18.94
N GLU A 416 -4.44 7.21 17.81
CA GLU A 416 -4.97 8.58 17.81
C GLU A 416 -6.18 8.61 18.76
N LYS A 417 -6.05 9.30 19.91
CA LYS A 417 -7.21 9.65 20.71
C LYS A 417 -8.03 10.66 19.91
N LYS A 418 -9.33 10.35 19.82
CA LYS A 418 -10.41 11.07 19.12
C LYS A 418 -10.36 12.59 19.22
#